data_AF-B8CYT2-F1
#
_entry.id   AF-B8CYT2-F1
#
_cell.length_a   1.000
_cell.length_b   1.000
_cell.length_c   1.000
_cell.angle_alpha   90.00
_cell.angle_beta   90.00
_cell.angle_gamma   90.00
#
_symmetry.space_group_name_H-M   'P 1'
#
loop_
_entity.id
_entity.type
_entity.pdbx_description
1 polymer ?
#
loop_
_entity_poly.entity_id
_entity_poly.type
_entity_poly.pdbx_seq_one_letter_code
_entity_poly.pdbx_strand_id
1 'polypeptide(L)'
;MPVRKSREDFLLKDNSYDACKVVKENFKLLEKKYNLFYDLSLKLKQIINNKDGQSVLNIIKKRQELITQIERLEKNINNYLYKYDLSESEFESDKENIKLYIEKNLKINKKLHKKLKHAKNDILQKYFTIRKKKKIKSGYEKNQVKLHRRIIDKKY
;
A
#
# COMPACT_ATOMS: atom_id res chain seq x y z
N MET A 1 17.01 19.48 -55.96
CA MET A 1 18.18 19.39 -55.06
C MET A 1 17.79 18.59 -53.82
N PRO A 2 18.51 17.53 -53.41
CA PRO A 2 18.28 16.92 -52.11
C PRO A 2 18.73 17.92 -51.03
N VAL A 3 17.81 18.33 -50.17
CA VAL A 3 18.10 19.16 -49.00
C VAL A 3 19.03 18.34 -48.10
N ARG A 4 20.32 18.72 -48.02
CA ARG A 4 21.26 18.12 -47.06
C ARG A 4 20.74 18.41 -45.66
N LYS A 5 20.27 17.37 -44.96
CA LYS A 5 19.93 17.45 -43.54
C LYS A 5 21.17 17.87 -42.76
N SER A 6 21.00 18.78 -41.80
CA SER A 6 22.10 19.26 -40.97
C SER A 6 22.65 18.11 -40.11
N ARG A 7 23.91 18.22 -39.67
CA ARG A 7 24.54 17.22 -38.78
C ARG A 7 23.79 17.13 -37.44
N GLU A 8 23.13 18.21 -37.03
CA GLU A 8 22.26 18.31 -35.85
C GLU A 8 20.96 17.52 -36.01
N ASP A 9 20.34 17.53 -37.20
CA ASP A 9 19.14 16.72 -37.50
C ASP A 9 19.42 15.21 -37.45
N PHE A 10 20.66 14.80 -37.73
CA PHE A 10 21.08 13.39 -37.63
C PHE A 10 21.35 12.99 -36.18
N LEU A 11 22.02 13.86 -35.40
CA LEU A 11 22.29 13.65 -33.97
C LEU A 11 21.03 13.65 -33.10
N LEU A 12 19.98 14.39 -33.49
CA LEU A 12 18.68 14.36 -32.82
C LEU A 12 17.92 13.04 -33.01
N LYS A 13 18.17 12.31 -34.11
CA LYS A 13 17.52 11.02 -34.40
C LYS A 13 18.14 9.83 -33.65
N ASP A 14 19.44 9.83 -33.43
CA ASP A 14 20.10 8.76 -32.68
C ASP A 14 19.76 8.84 -31.17
N ASN A 15 19.64 10.05 -30.61
CA ASN A 15 19.28 10.24 -29.21
C ASN A 15 17.81 9.90 -28.89
N SER A 16 16.88 10.08 -29.84
CA SER A 16 15.46 9.77 -29.63
C SER A 16 15.17 8.26 -29.69
N TYR A 17 15.90 7.51 -30.53
CA TYR A 17 15.81 6.06 -30.58
C TYR A 17 16.30 5.42 -29.28
N ASP A 18 17.42 5.89 -28.74
CA ASP A 18 17.94 5.44 -27.45
C ASP A 18 17.02 5.85 -26.29
N ALA A 19 16.44 7.05 -26.32
CA ALA A 19 15.45 7.48 -25.33
C ALA A 19 14.20 6.59 -25.35
N CYS A 20 13.69 6.21 -26.52
CA CYS A 20 12.54 5.31 -26.64
C CYS A 20 12.85 3.93 -26.04
N LYS A 21 14.05 3.38 -26.28
CA LYS A 21 14.49 2.11 -25.68
C LYS A 21 14.55 2.19 -24.15
N VAL A 22 15.11 3.27 -23.61
CA VAL A 22 15.19 3.53 -22.15
C VAL A 22 13.79 3.63 -21.54
N VAL A 23 12.84 4.29 -22.22
CA VAL A 23 11.44 4.38 -21.76
C VAL A 23 10.78 2.99 -21.72
N LYS A 24 10.97 2.15 -22.76
CA LYS A 24 10.43 0.77 -22.77
C LYS A 24 11.02 -0.10 -21.66
N GLU A 25 12.32 0.03 -21.38
CA GLU A 25 12.96 -0.69 -20.27
C GLU A 25 12.41 -0.22 -18.90
N ASN A 26 12.18 1.08 -18.74
CA ASN A 26 11.56 1.63 -17.54
C ASN A 26 10.11 1.14 -17.36
N PHE A 27 9.32 1.04 -18.44
CA PHE A 27 7.97 0.46 -18.38
C PHE A 27 7.99 -1.01 -17.94
N LYS A 28 8.89 -1.84 -18.47
CA LYS A 28 9.08 -3.23 -18.02
C LYS A 28 9.47 -3.32 -16.55
N LEU A 29 10.31 -2.40 -16.07
CA LEU A 29 10.68 -2.34 -14.66
C LEU A 29 9.47 -1.93 -13.79
N LEU A 30 8.66 -0.97 -14.25
CA LEU A 30 7.45 -0.55 -13.57
C LEU A 30 6.45 -1.71 -13.43
N GLU A 31 6.26 -2.49 -14.49
CA GLU A 31 5.44 -3.70 -14.47
C GLU A 31 5.91 -4.69 -13.40
N LYS A 32 7.22 -4.99 -13.35
CA LYS A 32 7.81 -5.86 -12.32
C LYS A 32 7.55 -5.33 -10.90
N LYS A 33 7.61 -4.01 -10.69
CA LYS A 33 7.33 -3.40 -9.37
C LYS A 33 5.86 -3.54 -9.00
N TYR A 34 4.94 -3.33 -9.93
CA TYR A 34 3.50 -3.54 -9.69
C TYR A 34 3.16 -5.01 -9.40
N ASN A 35 3.83 -5.96 -10.06
CA ASN A 35 3.73 -7.39 -9.76
C ASN A 35 4.25 -7.72 -8.35
N LEU A 36 5.42 -7.20 -7.98
CA LEU A 36 5.95 -7.39 -6.63
C LEU A 36 5.01 -6.79 -5.56
N PHE A 37 4.42 -5.63 -5.85
CA PHE A 37 3.44 -5.01 -4.97
C PHE A 37 2.18 -5.88 -4.80
N TYR A 38 1.74 -6.53 -5.88
CA TYR A 38 0.65 -7.50 -5.86
C TYR A 38 0.97 -8.71 -4.96
N ASP A 39 2.16 -9.28 -5.11
CA ASP A 39 2.60 -10.43 -4.31
C ASP A 39 2.69 -10.08 -2.82
N LEU A 40 3.22 -8.90 -2.48
CA LEU A 40 3.22 -8.42 -1.09
C LEU A 40 1.80 -8.23 -0.56
N SER A 41 0.86 -7.81 -1.42
CA SER A 41 -0.54 -7.66 -1.03
C SER A 41 -1.20 -9.02 -0.76
N LEU A 42 -0.86 -10.05 -1.52
CA LEU A 42 -1.29 -11.43 -1.25
C LEU A 42 -0.67 -11.98 0.05
N LYS A 43 0.63 -11.79 0.26
CA LYS A 43 1.31 -12.19 1.52
C LYS A 43 0.70 -11.50 2.73
N LEU A 44 0.41 -10.20 2.63
CA LEU A 44 -0.27 -9.45 3.70
C LEU A 44 -1.63 -10.06 4.03
N LYS A 45 -2.40 -10.48 3.01
CA LYS A 45 -3.72 -11.11 3.20
C LYS A 45 -3.61 -12.44 3.97
N GLN A 46 -2.53 -13.21 3.77
CA GLN A 46 -2.28 -14.45 4.48
C GLN A 46 -1.89 -14.19 5.93
N ILE A 47 -0.96 -13.26 6.17
CA ILE A 47 -0.40 -12.98 7.50
C ILE A 47 -1.42 -12.30 8.43
N ILE A 48 -2.33 -11.48 7.89
CA ILE A 48 -3.45 -10.91 8.66
C ILE A 48 -4.28 -12.02 9.33
N ASN A 49 -4.46 -13.17 8.67
CA ASN A 49 -5.22 -14.27 9.26
C ASN A 49 -4.47 -14.92 10.45
N ASN A 50 -3.14 -14.88 10.44
CA ASN A 50 -2.28 -15.47 11.47
C ASN A 50 -2.10 -14.57 12.71
N LYS A 51 -2.71 -13.36 12.73
CA LYS A 51 -2.64 -12.38 13.83
C LYS A 51 -1.23 -11.94 14.24
N ASP A 52 -0.22 -12.18 13.41
CA ASP A 52 1.14 -11.69 13.64
C ASP A 52 1.24 -10.21 13.24
N GLY A 53 1.05 -9.33 14.22
CA GLY A 53 1.07 -7.88 14.02
C GLY A 53 2.43 -7.34 13.53
N GLN A 54 3.54 -7.94 13.93
CA GLN A 54 4.88 -7.47 13.54
C GLN A 54 5.15 -7.78 12.07
N SER A 55 4.80 -9.00 11.62
CA SER A 55 4.92 -9.37 10.22
C SER A 55 4.00 -8.56 9.30
N VAL A 56 2.78 -8.23 9.76
CA VAL A 56 1.88 -7.30 9.05
C VAL A 56 2.56 -5.94 8.85
N LEU A 57 3.16 -5.38 9.91
CA LEU A 57 3.79 -4.06 9.87
C LEU A 57 5.02 -4.04 8.94
N ASN A 58 5.86 -5.07 9.01
CA ASN A 58 7.03 -5.23 8.15
C ASN A 58 6.65 -5.27 6.66
N ILE A 59 5.56 -5.96 6.31
CA ILE A 59 5.09 -6.01 4.92
C ILE A 59 4.51 -4.67 4.48
N ILE A 60 3.77 -3.98 5.35
CA ILE A 60 3.25 -2.64 5.04
C ILE A 60 4.41 -1.68 4.72
N LYS A 61 5.48 -1.72 5.52
CA LYS A 61 6.68 -0.90 5.27
C LYS A 61 7.32 -1.21 3.90
N LYS A 62 7.53 -2.49 3.58
CA LYS A 62 8.05 -2.92 2.26
C LYS A 62 7.15 -2.46 1.10
N ARG A 63 5.82 -2.45 1.31
CA ARG A 63 4.87 -1.97 0.30
C ARG A 63 4.96 -0.45 0.12
N GLN A 64 5.15 0.32 1.19
CA GLN A 64 5.38 1.76 1.11
C GLN A 64 6.68 2.09 0.37
N GLU A 65 7.76 1.37 0.67
CA GLU A 65 9.04 1.50 -0.05
C GLU A 65 8.85 1.24 -1.55
N LEU A 66 8.06 0.24 -1.94
CA LEU A 66 7.78 -0.01 -3.36
C LEU A 66 6.97 1.09 -4.03
N ILE A 67 6.00 1.69 -3.33
CA ILE A 67 5.24 2.82 -3.89
C ILE A 67 6.19 3.97 -4.21
N THR A 68 7.10 4.32 -3.30
CA THR A 68 8.08 5.39 -3.57
C THR A 68 9.01 5.07 -4.75
N GLN A 69 9.30 3.79 -5.00
CA GLN A 69 10.08 3.37 -6.17
C GLN A 69 9.27 3.48 -7.47
N ILE A 70 7.99 3.13 -7.44
CA ILE A 70 7.07 3.26 -8.57
C ILE A 70 6.91 4.74 -8.95
N GLU A 71 6.66 5.62 -7.98
CA GLU A 71 6.53 7.07 -8.21
C GLU A 71 7.79 7.67 -8.84
N ARG A 72 8.98 7.23 -8.41
CA ARG A 72 10.26 7.65 -9.01
C ARG A 72 10.39 7.19 -10.46
N LEU A 73 9.99 5.96 -10.77
CA LEU A 73 10.03 5.44 -12.13
C LEU A 73 9.05 6.15 -13.06
N GLU A 74 7.83 6.43 -12.59
CA GLU A 74 6.84 7.22 -13.33
C GLU A 74 7.35 8.63 -13.64
N LYS A 75 7.96 9.29 -12.64
CA LYS A 75 8.60 10.60 -12.85
C LYS A 75 9.72 10.55 -13.88
N ASN A 76 10.56 9.50 -13.84
CA ASN A 76 11.62 9.32 -14.83
C ASN A 76 11.03 9.13 -16.23
N ILE A 77 10.05 8.24 -16.40
CA ILE A 77 9.37 8.02 -17.69
C ILE A 77 8.84 9.33 -18.26
N ASN A 78 8.11 10.12 -17.46
CA ASN A 78 7.56 11.40 -17.90
C ASN A 78 8.64 12.42 -18.26
N ASN A 79 9.75 12.46 -17.51
CA ASN A 79 10.88 13.31 -17.85
C ASN A 79 11.49 12.95 -19.21
N TYR A 80 11.61 11.66 -19.53
CA TYR A 80 12.10 11.20 -20.83
C TYR A 80 11.09 11.50 -21.95
N LEU A 81 9.79 11.29 -21.71
CA LEU A 81 8.76 11.61 -22.70
C LEU A 81 8.79 13.10 -23.06
N TYR A 82 8.86 13.98 -22.06
CA TYR A 82 8.90 15.42 -22.26
C TYR A 82 10.20 15.93 -22.89
N LYS A 83 11.37 15.41 -22.46
CA LYS A 83 12.67 15.90 -22.92
C LYS A 83 12.95 15.60 -24.40
N TYR A 84 12.36 14.53 -24.94
CA TYR A 84 12.66 14.04 -26.28
C TYR A 84 11.45 14.11 -27.24
N ASP A 85 10.38 14.82 -26.87
CA ASP A 85 9.12 14.93 -27.64
C ASP A 85 8.64 13.57 -28.19
N LEU A 86 8.74 12.54 -27.35
CA LEU A 86 8.31 11.20 -27.74
C LEU A 86 6.78 11.14 -27.74
N SER A 87 6.21 10.67 -28.84
CA SER A 87 4.75 10.51 -28.94
C SER A 87 4.26 9.49 -27.93
N GLU A 88 3.30 9.90 -27.09
CA GLU A 88 2.65 9.00 -26.13
C GLU A 88 1.96 7.80 -26.79
N SER A 89 1.59 7.92 -28.07
CA SER A 89 0.92 6.87 -28.84
C SER A 89 1.79 5.62 -29.01
N GLU A 90 3.12 5.75 -28.98
CA GLU A 90 4.03 4.60 -29.11
C GLU A 90 4.02 3.68 -27.88
N PHE A 91 3.43 4.13 -26.76
CA PHE A 91 3.46 3.47 -25.47
C PHE A 91 2.08 3.16 -24.90
N GLU A 92 1.01 3.31 -25.69
CA GLU A 92 -0.36 3.02 -25.24
C GLU A 92 -0.52 1.59 -24.72
N SER A 93 0.05 0.61 -25.42
CA SER A 93 0.00 -0.79 -24.99
C SER A 93 0.67 -1.03 -23.63
N ASP A 94 1.82 -0.40 -23.38
CA ASP A 94 2.52 -0.50 -22.10
C ASP A 94 1.71 0.16 -20.97
N LYS A 95 1.10 1.33 -21.25
CA LYS A 95 0.20 2.04 -20.33
C LYS A 95 -1.03 1.20 -19.98
N GLU A 96 -1.67 0.57 -20.97
CA GLU A 96 -2.82 -0.32 -20.76
C GLU A 96 -2.46 -1.52 -19.89
N ASN A 97 -1.31 -2.16 -20.16
CA ASN A 97 -0.83 -3.27 -19.34
C ASN A 97 -0.64 -2.86 -17.88
N ILE A 98 0.01 -1.72 -17.64
CA ILE A 98 0.21 -1.19 -16.28
C ILE A 98 -1.14 -0.87 -15.62
N LYS A 99 -2.09 -0.30 -16.35
CA LYS A 99 -3.44 -0.04 -15.85
C LYS A 99 -4.13 -1.32 -15.36
N LEU A 100 -4.01 -2.43 -16.09
CA LEU A 100 -4.53 -3.73 -15.66
C LEU A 100 -3.92 -4.19 -14.33
N TYR A 101 -2.60 -3.99 -14.13
CA TYR A 101 -1.95 -4.31 -12.86
C TYR A 101 -2.39 -3.39 -11.72
N ILE A 102 -2.58 -2.10 -11.99
CA ILE A 102 -3.10 -1.14 -11.02
C ILE A 102 -4.52 -1.55 -10.57
N GLU A 103 -5.40 -1.90 -11.51
CA GLU A 103 -6.76 -2.34 -11.20
C GLU A 103 -6.79 -3.62 -10.36
N LYS A 104 -5.96 -4.61 -10.72
CA LYS A 104 -5.78 -5.84 -9.93
C LYS A 104 -5.33 -5.52 -8.50
N ASN A 105 -4.35 -4.62 -8.35
CA ASN A 105 -3.83 -4.19 -7.06
C ASN A 105 -4.87 -3.43 -6.22
N LEU A 106 -5.64 -2.53 -6.84
CA LEU A 106 -6.73 -1.80 -6.19
C LEU A 106 -7.81 -2.75 -5.66
N LYS A 107 -8.18 -3.78 -6.43
CA LYS A 107 -9.18 -4.77 -6.01
C LYS A 107 -8.72 -5.54 -4.77
N ILE A 108 -7.44 -5.92 -4.69
CA ILE A 108 -6.87 -6.57 -3.50
C ILE A 108 -6.80 -5.60 -2.32
N ASN A 109 -6.36 -4.37 -2.54
CA ASN A 109 -6.25 -3.36 -1.49
C ASN A 109 -7.59 -3.02 -0.85
N LYS A 110 -8.65 -2.89 -1.64
CA LYS A 110 -10.02 -2.71 -1.11
C LYS A 110 -10.42 -3.87 -0.19
N LYS A 111 -10.09 -5.11 -0.56
CA LYS A 111 -10.36 -6.30 0.29
C LYS A 111 -9.52 -6.31 1.57
N LEU A 112 -8.23 -5.99 1.47
CA LEU A 112 -7.32 -5.89 2.61
C LEU A 112 -7.76 -4.82 3.61
N HIS A 113 -8.14 -3.64 3.12
CA HIS A 113 -8.61 -2.55 3.96
C HIS A 113 -9.87 -2.94 4.74
N LYS A 114 -10.83 -3.60 4.09
CA LYS A 114 -12.01 -4.14 4.78
C LYS A 114 -11.61 -5.11 5.90
N LYS A 115 -10.72 -6.07 5.61
CA LYS A 115 -10.22 -7.03 6.62
C LYS A 115 -9.55 -6.36 7.81
N LEU A 116 -8.64 -5.40 7.56
CA LEU A 116 -7.94 -4.66 8.61
C LEU A 116 -8.91 -3.83 9.46
N LYS A 117 -9.91 -3.21 8.83
CA LYS A 117 -10.96 -2.46 9.53
C LYS A 117 -11.78 -3.35 10.46
N HIS A 118 -12.17 -4.54 10.00
CA HIS A 118 -12.85 -5.52 10.85
C HIS A 118 -11.96 -5.97 12.02
N ALA A 119 -10.71 -6.37 11.75
CA ALA A 119 -9.78 -6.78 12.79
C ALA A 119 -9.56 -5.68 13.86
N LYS A 120 -9.44 -4.42 13.44
CA LYS A 120 -9.35 -3.26 14.35
C LYS A 120 -10.59 -3.14 15.24
N ASN A 121 -11.78 -3.25 14.65
CA ASN A 121 -13.04 -3.14 15.39
C ASN A 121 -13.18 -4.28 16.42
N ASP A 122 -12.81 -5.50 16.07
CA ASP A 122 -12.84 -6.65 16.98
C ASP A 122 -11.91 -6.45 18.18
N ILE A 123 -10.71 -5.91 17.94
CA ILE A 123 -9.74 -5.58 19.01
C ILE A 123 -10.32 -4.50 19.92
N LEU A 124 -10.91 -3.44 19.36
CA LEU A 124 -11.54 -2.37 20.14
C LEU A 124 -12.69 -2.90 20.98
N GLN A 125 -13.57 -3.73 20.41
CA GLN A 125 -14.67 -4.34 21.15
C GLN A 125 -14.19 -5.22 22.32
N LYS A 126 -13.14 -6.03 22.10
CA LYS A 126 -12.50 -6.83 23.16
C LYS A 126 -11.90 -5.95 24.25
N TYR A 127 -11.23 -4.87 23.88
CA TYR A 127 -10.68 -3.91 24.84
C TYR A 127 -11.79 -3.27 25.69
N PHE A 128 -12.88 -2.81 25.06
CA PHE A 128 -14.01 -2.21 25.79
C PHE A 128 -14.74 -3.21 26.69
N THR A 129 -14.88 -4.47 26.27
CA THR A 129 -15.48 -5.52 27.12
C THR A 129 -14.60 -5.84 28.32
N ILE A 130 -13.28 -5.96 28.16
CA ILE A 130 -12.33 -6.13 29.27
C ILE A 130 -12.42 -4.94 30.23
N ARG A 131 -12.45 -3.71 29.71
CA ARG A 131 -12.57 -2.49 30.52
C ARG A 131 -13.89 -2.43 31.30
N LYS A 132 -15.01 -2.81 30.68
CA LYS A 132 -16.32 -2.91 31.35
C LYS A 132 -16.29 -3.96 32.47
N LYS A 133 -15.73 -5.15 32.22
CA LYS A 133 -15.58 -6.20 33.24
C LYS A 133 -14.75 -5.72 34.44
N LYS A 134 -13.63 -5.02 34.21
CA LYS A 134 -12.82 -4.41 35.29
C LYS A 134 -13.60 -3.38 36.12
N LYS A 135 -14.39 -2.51 35.47
CA LYS A 135 -15.25 -1.53 36.16
C LYS A 135 -16.32 -2.22 37.03
N ILE A 136 -16.98 -3.25 36.52
CA ILE A 136 -18.03 -3.98 37.24
C ILE A 136 -17.42 -4.69 38.47
N LYS A 137 -16.27 -5.36 38.31
CA LYS A 137 -15.57 -6.03 39.41
C LYS A 137 -15.21 -5.05 40.55
N SER A 138 -14.65 -3.89 40.20
CA SER A 138 -14.33 -2.84 41.17
C SER A 138 -15.57 -2.27 41.88
N GLY A 139 -16.68 -2.08 41.15
CA GLY A 139 -17.94 -1.63 41.75
C GLY A 139 -18.54 -2.66 42.72
N TYR A 140 -18.43 -3.95 42.38
CA TYR A 140 -18.90 -5.04 43.22
C TYR A 140 -18.08 -5.18 44.51
N GLU A 141 -16.76 -5.14 44.43
CA GLU A 141 -15.85 -5.16 45.59
C GLU A 141 -16.16 -4.00 46.56
N LYS A 142 -16.39 -2.78 46.04
CA LYS A 142 -16.79 -1.63 46.86
C LYS A 142 -18.13 -1.82 47.57
N ASN A 143 -19.10 -2.45 46.92
CA ASN A 143 -20.41 -2.70 47.51
C ASN A 143 -20.39 -3.82 48.56
N GLN A 144 -19.58 -4.87 48.36
CA GLN A 144 -19.39 -5.92 49.37
C GLN A 144 -18.80 -5.35 50.67
N VAL A 145 -17.78 -4.50 50.58
CA VAL A 145 -17.19 -3.84 51.76
C VAL A 145 -18.22 -2.97 52.48
N LYS A 146 -19.05 -2.20 51.75
CA LYS A 146 -20.15 -1.42 52.34
C LYS A 146 -21.19 -2.29 53.04
N LEU A 147 -21.57 -3.42 52.43
CA LEU A 147 -22.55 -4.33 53.00
C LEU A 147 -22.01 -4.99 54.27
N HIS A 148 -20.74 -5.41 54.25
CA HIS A 148 -20.08 -6.02 55.40
C HIS A 148 -20.01 -5.07 56.59
N ARG A 149 -19.68 -3.79 56.34
CA ARG A 149 -19.69 -2.74 57.37
C ARG A 149 -21.08 -2.59 58.02
N ARG A 150 -22.15 -2.57 57.21
CA ARG A 150 -23.54 -2.52 57.71
C ARG A 150 -23.94 -3.74 58.54
N ILE A 151 -23.43 -4.92 58.24
CA ILE A 151 -23.71 -6.14 59.03
C ILE A 151 -23.02 -6.05 60.39
N ILE A 152 -21.78 -5.56 60.43
CA ILE A 152 -21.03 -5.34 61.67
C ILE A 152 -21.75 -4.29 62.54
N ASP A 153 -22.10 -3.14 61.99
CA ASP A 153 -22.78 -2.04 62.70
C ASP A 153 -24.17 -2.41 63.26
N LYS A 154 -24.79 -3.50 62.79
CA LYS A 154 -26.06 -4.01 63.34
C LYS A 154 -25.88 -4.98 64.52
N LYS A 155 -24.67 -5.53 64.65
CA LYS A 155 -24.36 -6.59 65.62
C LYS A 155 -23.82 -6.02 66.94
N TYR A 156 -23.29 -4.80 66.89
CA TYR A 156 -22.79 -4.00 68.01
C TYR A 156 -23.69 -2.78 68.19
#